data_AF-A0A7Y2T5D8-F1
#
_entry.id   AF-A0A7Y2T5D8-F1
#
_cell.length_a   1.000
_cell.length_b   1.000
_cell.length_c   1.000
_cell.angle_alpha   90.00
_cell.angle_beta   90.00
_cell.angle_gamma   90.00
#
_symmetry.space_group_name_H-M   'P 1'
#
loop_
_entity.id
_entity.type
_entity.pdbx_description
1 polymer ?
#
loop_
_entity_poly.entity_id
_entity_poly.type
_entity_poly.pdbx_seq_one_letter_code
_entity_poly.pdbx_strand_id
1 'polypeptide(L)'
;MRQPLLYSVVSGFVLLAVLAVMQCQEGEQREVDATPPSAATPTSVFQTICASCHGPMGEGDRALGAPSIASLPRWYVEEQMQKFRNGQRGAHPQDINGQKMRAGIASLSASEIEEAVDELVALSAVSHPRTLEGDAVAGEQLYQEHCMACHRFNGHGELVFRSASLNGLQDWYVFHQLGNFQQGIRGYHAEDESGAKMRKAVSYLTRDQEKRDVVAWLAELARKFPVKKPAASTAPPVRPSTLDTLDTLDTLDTLDKASPHKNR
;
A
#
# COMPACT_ATOMS: atom_id res chain seq x y z
N MET A 1 -74.46 23.74 -10.79
CA MET A 1 -73.51 24.66 -10.12
C MET A 1 -72.63 25.25 -11.22
N ARG A 2 -72.67 26.57 -11.39
CA ARG A 2 -72.14 27.34 -12.53
C ARG A 2 -70.70 27.82 -12.24
N GLN A 3 -69.78 27.66 -13.21
CA GLN A 3 -68.67 28.62 -13.46
C GLN A 3 -69.23 29.81 -14.30
N PRO A 4 -68.55 30.94 -14.64
CA PRO A 4 -67.09 31.23 -14.63
C PRO A 4 -66.64 32.73 -14.39
N LEU A 5 -65.32 32.97 -14.48
CA LEU A 5 -64.56 34.10 -15.09
C LEU A 5 -64.59 35.59 -14.59
N LEU A 6 -63.35 36.14 -14.54
CA LEU A 6 -62.86 37.51 -14.82
C LEU A 6 -63.10 38.66 -13.81
N TYR A 7 -62.04 39.41 -13.43
CA TYR A 7 -61.66 40.71 -14.03
C TYR A 7 -60.52 41.42 -13.28
N SER A 8 -59.69 42.09 -14.07
CA SER A 8 -58.55 42.94 -13.75
C SER A 8 -58.98 44.34 -13.31
N VAL A 9 -58.26 44.99 -12.37
CA VAL A 9 -58.22 46.46 -12.28
C VAL A 9 -56.81 46.92 -11.93
N VAL A 10 -56.31 47.81 -12.78
CA VAL A 10 -55.02 48.50 -12.76
C VAL A 10 -55.22 49.87 -12.10
N SER A 11 -54.15 50.37 -11.47
CA SER A 11 -53.71 51.78 -11.46
C SER A 11 -54.11 52.65 -10.27
N GLY A 12 -53.11 53.32 -9.67
CA GLY A 12 -53.34 54.32 -8.63
C GLY A 12 -52.07 54.93 -8.03
N PHE A 13 -51.37 55.76 -8.82
CA PHE A 13 -50.78 57.06 -8.42
C PHE A 13 -49.70 57.14 -7.30
N VAL A 14 -48.45 57.51 -7.63
CA VAL A 14 -47.84 58.88 -7.60
C VAL A 14 -47.51 59.33 -6.16
N LEU A 15 -46.24 59.23 -5.71
CA LEU A 15 -45.11 60.18 -5.83
C LEU A 15 -45.03 61.21 -4.68
N LEU A 16 -43.80 61.43 -4.16
CA LEU A 16 -43.30 62.51 -3.26
C LEU A 16 -43.51 62.26 -1.75
N ALA A 17 -42.58 62.48 -0.81
CA ALA A 17 -41.33 63.25 -0.82
C ALA A 17 -40.47 63.02 0.47
N VAL A 18 -39.16 63.29 0.36
CA VAL A 18 -38.29 64.01 1.34
C VAL A 18 -37.60 63.27 2.52
N LEU A 19 -36.27 63.09 2.31
CA LEU A 19 -35.07 63.39 3.13
C LEU A 19 -34.80 62.82 4.56
N ALA A 20 -33.52 62.40 4.69
CA ALA A 20 -32.62 62.31 5.87
C ALA A 20 -32.95 61.18 6.88
N VAL A 21 -32.03 60.28 7.22
CA VAL A 21 -30.79 60.51 7.98
C VAL A 21 -29.72 59.47 7.61
N MET A 22 -28.50 59.95 7.35
CA MET A 22 -27.26 59.18 7.40
C MET A 22 -26.98 58.76 8.84
N GLN A 23 -26.76 57.47 9.09
CA GLN A 23 -25.94 57.00 10.21
C GLN A 23 -25.10 55.81 9.74
N CYS A 24 -23.78 56.05 9.81
CA CYS A 24 -22.71 55.08 9.61
C CYS A 24 -22.91 53.85 10.49
N GLN A 25 -22.75 52.66 9.91
CA GLN A 25 -22.34 51.49 10.66
C GLN A 25 -20.91 51.15 10.22
N GLU A 26 -19.96 51.49 11.10
CA GLU A 26 -18.60 50.97 11.10
C GLU A 26 -18.69 49.49 11.50
N GLY A 27 -18.61 48.61 10.50
CA GLY A 27 -18.37 47.20 10.71
C GLY A 27 -16.88 46.97 10.93
N GLU A 28 -16.49 46.78 12.19
CA GLU A 28 -15.19 46.33 12.65
C GLU A 28 -14.75 45.07 11.87
N GLN A 29 -13.80 45.23 10.93
CA GLN A 29 -13.13 44.12 10.28
C GLN A 29 -12.19 43.47 11.30
N ARG A 30 -12.65 42.37 11.91
CA ARG A 30 -11.79 41.48 12.69
C ARG A 30 -10.83 40.79 11.72
N GLU A 31 -9.65 41.38 11.57
CA GLU A 31 -8.49 40.79 10.89
C GLU A 31 -8.15 39.48 11.58
N VAL A 32 -8.48 38.37 10.92
CA VAL A 32 -8.05 37.05 11.33
C VAL A 32 -6.61 36.96 10.87
N ASP A 33 -5.67 37.19 11.80
CA ASP A 33 -4.26 36.89 11.60
C ASP A 33 -4.13 35.43 11.15
N ALA A 34 -4.00 35.26 9.84
CA ALA A 34 -3.67 34.00 9.21
C ALA A 34 -2.19 33.74 9.50
N THR A 35 -1.91 33.21 10.68
CA THR A 35 -0.66 32.49 10.91
C THR A 35 -0.52 31.46 9.78
N PRO A 36 0.49 31.55 8.90
CA PRO A 36 0.67 30.55 7.86
C PRO A 36 0.84 29.19 8.53
N PRO A 37 0.21 28.11 8.03
CA PRO A 37 0.42 26.80 8.60
C PRO A 37 1.92 26.51 8.64
N SER A 38 2.35 26.21 9.87
CA SER A 38 3.67 25.73 10.25
C SER A 38 4.25 24.78 9.21
N ALA A 39 5.54 24.97 8.93
CA ALA A 39 6.43 24.15 8.10
C ALA A 39 5.89 22.74 7.79
N ALA A 40 5.73 22.44 6.50
CA ALA A 40 5.40 21.11 6.02
C ALA A 40 6.31 20.09 6.69
N THR A 41 5.71 19.11 7.37
CA THR A 41 6.41 17.91 7.83
C THR A 41 7.27 17.38 6.67
N PRO A 42 8.55 17.05 6.89
CA PRO A 42 9.37 16.47 5.84
C PRO A 42 8.61 15.30 5.20
N THR A 43 8.38 15.39 3.90
CA THR A 43 7.63 14.38 3.15
C THR A 43 8.45 13.10 3.14
N SER A 44 7.91 12.03 3.72
CA SER A 44 8.60 10.75 3.86
C SER A 44 8.91 10.09 2.52
N VAL A 45 9.78 9.06 2.55
CA VAL A 45 10.06 8.23 1.37
C VAL A 45 8.77 7.65 0.79
N PHE A 46 7.84 7.18 1.63
CA PHE A 46 6.57 6.64 1.15
C PHE A 46 5.75 7.68 0.38
N GLN A 47 5.60 8.89 0.93
CA GLN A 47 4.80 9.94 0.30
C GLN A 47 5.43 10.46 -1.00
N THR A 48 6.76 10.48 -1.09
CA THR A 48 7.47 10.94 -2.30
C THR A 48 7.55 9.90 -3.41
N ILE A 49 7.73 8.61 -3.07
CA ILE A 49 8.02 7.56 -4.05
C ILE A 49 6.84 6.61 -4.25
N CYS A 50 6.19 6.18 -3.18
CA CYS A 50 5.22 5.09 -3.22
C CYS A 50 3.79 5.58 -3.48
N ALA A 51 3.40 6.69 -2.83
CA ALA A 51 2.03 7.20 -2.85
C ALA A 51 1.52 7.60 -4.24
N SER A 52 2.42 7.97 -5.15
CA SER A 52 2.08 8.30 -6.54
C SER A 52 1.44 7.13 -7.30
N CYS A 53 1.77 5.89 -6.92
CA CYS A 53 1.23 4.68 -7.54
C CYS A 53 0.26 3.94 -6.61
N HIS A 54 0.60 3.86 -5.31
CA HIS A 54 -0.16 3.09 -4.34
C HIS A 54 -1.19 3.91 -3.56
N GLY A 55 -1.31 5.21 -3.83
CA GLY A 55 -2.19 6.13 -3.13
C GLY A 55 -1.61 6.63 -1.80
N PRO A 56 -2.07 7.79 -1.31
CA PRO A 56 -1.57 8.43 -0.09
C PRO A 56 -1.83 7.63 1.19
N MET A 57 -2.78 6.69 1.17
CA MET A 57 -3.06 5.77 2.27
C MET A 57 -2.61 4.33 1.96
N GLY A 58 -1.89 4.11 0.85
CA GLY A 58 -1.51 2.78 0.39
C GLY A 58 -2.70 1.94 -0.10
N GLU A 59 -3.80 2.59 -0.50
CA GLU A 59 -5.05 1.96 -0.93
C GLU A 59 -4.98 1.27 -2.29
N GLY A 60 -3.96 1.56 -3.10
CA GLY A 60 -3.75 1.06 -4.45
C GLY A 60 -4.58 1.76 -5.52
N ASP A 61 -4.11 1.65 -6.78
CA ASP A 61 -4.78 2.16 -7.97
C ASP A 61 -4.80 1.08 -9.08
N ARG A 62 -6.01 0.63 -9.42
CA ARG A 62 -6.23 -0.36 -10.48
C ARG A 62 -5.80 0.14 -11.85
N ALA A 63 -5.97 1.43 -12.15
CA ALA A 63 -5.59 2.01 -13.44
C ALA A 63 -4.07 1.95 -13.66
N LEU A 64 -3.29 2.07 -12.58
CA LEU A 64 -1.84 1.94 -12.61
C LEU A 64 -1.36 0.49 -12.50
N GLY A 65 -2.24 -0.43 -12.08
CA GLY A 65 -1.90 -1.81 -11.75
C GLY A 65 -1.18 -1.94 -10.40
N ALA A 66 -1.32 -0.94 -9.53
CA ALA A 66 -0.68 -0.86 -8.23
C ALA A 66 -1.64 -1.36 -7.14
N PRO A 67 -1.32 -2.45 -6.43
CA PRO A 67 -2.20 -2.99 -5.39
C PRO A 67 -2.19 -2.16 -4.11
N SER A 68 -3.11 -2.49 -3.22
CA SER A 68 -3.06 -2.05 -1.83
C SER A 68 -1.78 -2.60 -1.18
N ILE A 69 -1.10 -1.74 -0.45
CA ILE A 69 0.07 -2.09 0.36
C ILE A 69 -0.11 -1.72 1.83
N ALA A 70 -1.31 -1.25 2.20
CA ALA A 70 -1.68 -0.98 3.59
C ALA A 70 -1.89 -2.29 4.39
N SER A 71 -1.53 -2.25 5.68
CA SER A 71 -1.77 -3.36 6.63
C SER A 71 -1.16 -4.71 6.24
N LEU A 72 -0.08 -4.68 5.47
CA LEU A 72 0.79 -5.84 5.27
C LEU A 72 1.73 -5.98 6.48
N PRO A 73 2.00 -7.21 6.96
CA PRO A 73 2.91 -7.39 8.09
C PRO A 73 4.35 -7.05 7.66
N ARG A 74 5.12 -6.44 8.55
CA ARG A 74 6.52 -6.01 8.32
C ARG A 74 7.36 -7.05 7.58
N TRP A 75 7.40 -8.28 8.09
CA TRP A 75 8.19 -9.37 7.53
C TRP A 75 7.87 -9.63 6.04
N TYR A 76 6.60 -9.46 5.64
CA TYR A 76 6.18 -9.69 4.27
C TYR A 76 6.61 -8.53 3.38
N VAL A 77 6.46 -7.28 3.85
CA VAL A 77 6.89 -6.09 3.09
C VAL A 77 8.39 -6.13 2.86
N GLU A 78 9.18 -6.42 3.89
CA GLU A 78 10.64 -6.58 3.80
C GLU A 78 11.03 -7.68 2.80
N GLU A 79 10.41 -8.87 2.91
CA GLU A 79 10.65 -9.98 1.98
C GLU A 79 10.30 -9.57 0.53
N GLN A 80 9.17 -8.88 0.30
CA GLN A 80 8.79 -8.45 -1.04
C GLN A 80 9.75 -7.39 -1.60
N MET A 81 10.19 -6.43 -0.79
CA MET A 81 11.18 -5.42 -1.21
C MET A 81 12.49 -6.09 -1.62
N GLN A 82 12.99 -7.05 -0.83
CA GLN A 82 14.19 -7.81 -1.17
C GLN A 82 14.01 -8.60 -2.46
N LYS A 83 12.88 -9.31 -2.62
CA LYS A 83 12.54 -10.05 -3.85
C LYS A 83 12.46 -9.19 -5.09
N PHE A 84 11.93 -7.98 -4.95
CA PHE A 84 11.92 -7.03 -6.04
C PHE A 84 13.33 -6.52 -6.33
N ARG A 85 14.18 -6.23 -5.34
CA ARG A 85 15.58 -5.79 -5.59
C ARG A 85 16.40 -6.86 -6.31
N ASN A 86 16.37 -8.10 -5.81
CA ASN A 86 17.21 -9.20 -6.31
C ASN A 86 16.66 -9.90 -7.57
N GLY A 87 15.46 -9.53 -8.05
CA GLY A 87 14.88 -10.08 -9.29
C GLY A 87 14.11 -11.38 -9.11
N GLN A 88 13.98 -11.89 -7.90
CA GLN A 88 13.09 -13.01 -7.58
C GLN A 88 11.62 -12.69 -7.92
N ARG A 89 11.23 -11.41 -7.86
CA ARG A 89 9.92 -10.90 -8.28
C ARG A 89 10.08 -9.73 -9.26
N GLY A 90 9.21 -9.66 -10.27
CA GLY A 90 9.15 -8.53 -11.20
C GLY A 90 10.19 -8.53 -12.33
N ALA A 91 11.15 -9.46 -12.37
CA ALA A 91 12.13 -9.52 -13.47
C ALA A 91 11.65 -10.38 -14.67
N HIS A 92 10.56 -11.15 -14.52
CA HIS A 92 10.00 -11.90 -15.63
C HIS A 92 9.43 -10.95 -16.71
N PRO A 93 9.68 -11.18 -18.02
CA PRO A 93 9.24 -10.28 -19.09
C PRO A 93 7.73 -10.03 -19.14
N GLN A 94 6.94 -11.01 -18.68
CA GLN A 94 5.47 -10.91 -18.62
C GLN A 94 4.95 -10.26 -17.32
N ASP A 95 5.79 -10.00 -16.32
CA ASP A 95 5.38 -9.34 -15.07
C ASP A 95 5.48 -7.81 -15.17
N ILE A 96 4.68 -7.21 -16.06
CA ILE A 96 4.76 -5.77 -16.37
C ILE A 96 4.60 -4.89 -15.12
N ASN A 97 3.64 -5.21 -14.24
CA ASN A 97 3.45 -4.45 -13.01
C ASN A 97 4.59 -4.70 -12.00
N GLY A 98 5.14 -5.92 -11.95
CA GLY A 98 6.33 -6.20 -11.16
C GLY A 98 7.58 -5.45 -11.67
N GLN A 99 7.73 -5.26 -12.97
CA GLN A 99 8.81 -4.45 -13.55
C GLN A 99 8.69 -2.98 -13.16
N LYS A 100 7.47 -2.41 -13.18
CA LYS A 100 7.22 -1.05 -12.66
C LYS A 100 7.62 -0.93 -11.19
N MET A 101 7.24 -1.90 -10.36
CA MET A 101 7.61 -1.91 -8.94
C MET A 101 9.14 -1.99 -8.75
N ARG A 102 9.84 -2.83 -9.52
CA ARG A 102 11.31 -2.88 -9.51
C ARG A 102 11.92 -1.53 -9.85
N ALA A 103 11.44 -0.88 -10.90
CA ALA A 103 11.92 0.43 -11.32
C ALA A 103 11.68 1.48 -10.23
N GLY A 104 10.52 1.45 -9.57
CA GLY A 104 10.15 2.39 -8.50
C GLY A 104 11.02 2.31 -7.26
N ILE A 105 11.70 1.19 -7.00
CA ILE A 105 12.59 1.03 -5.83
C ILE A 105 14.07 0.92 -6.18
N ALA A 106 14.42 0.99 -7.47
CA ALA A 106 15.77 0.70 -7.95
C ALA A 106 16.83 1.64 -7.37
N SER A 107 16.47 2.90 -7.14
CA SER A 107 17.37 3.94 -6.62
C SER A 107 17.36 4.05 -5.09
N LEU A 108 16.47 3.34 -4.39
CA LEU A 108 16.36 3.47 -2.95
C LEU A 108 17.51 2.78 -2.24
N SER A 109 18.08 3.44 -1.26
CA SER A 109 19.01 2.88 -0.28
C SER A 109 18.31 1.89 0.66
N ALA A 110 19.09 1.14 1.44
CA ALA A 110 18.54 0.25 2.45
C ALA A 110 17.78 1.03 3.55
N SER A 111 18.31 2.17 3.99
CA SER A 111 17.68 3.04 4.98
C SER A 111 16.37 3.67 4.50
N GLU A 112 16.30 4.08 3.21
CA GLU A 112 15.05 4.60 2.64
C GLU A 112 13.97 3.53 2.54
N ILE A 113 14.36 2.27 2.25
CA ILE A 113 13.42 1.15 2.27
C ILE A 113 12.95 0.88 3.69
N GLU A 114 13.84 0.90 4.68
CA GLU A 114 13.48 0.70 6.09
C GLU A 114 12.50 1.78 6.57
N GLU A 115 12.75 3.05 6.25
CA GLU A 115 11.83 4.17 6.52
C GLU A 115 10.46 3.94 5.86
N ALA A 116 10.45 3.55 4.58
CA ALA A 116 9.20 3.28 3.87
C ALA A 116 8.44 2.09 4.48
N VAL A 117 9.14 1.03 4.90
CA VAL A 117 8.52 -0.13 5.59
C VAL A 117 7.90 0.32 6.91
N ASP A 118 8.58 1.16 7.70
CA ASP A 118 8.08 1.69 8.96
C ASP A 118 6.76 2.43 8.79
N GLU A 119 6.64 3.27 7.77
CA GLU A 119 5.39 3.96 7.46
C GLU A 119 4.31 2.99 6.95
N LEU A 120 4.65 2.09 6.01
CA LEU A 120 3.72 1.14 5.41
C LEU A 120 3.01 0.26 6.44
N VAL A 121 3.74 -0.23 7.44
CA VAL A 121 3.18 -1.10 8.48
C VAL A 121 2.31 -0.33 9.49
N ALA A 122 2.44 1.00 9.52
CA ALA A 122 1.59 1.88 10.33
C ALA A 122 0.28 2.27 9.61
N LEU A 123 0.20 2.07 8.29
CA LEU A 123 -1.00 2.34 7.50
C LEU A 123 -2.16 1.42 7.91
N SER A 124 -3.34 2.03 8.03
CA SER A 124 -4.56 1.32 8.42
C SER A 124 -5.13 0.55 7.24
N ALA A 125 -5.77 -0.59 7.52
CA ALA A 125 -6.33 -1.43 6.48
C ALA A 125 -7.42 -0.67 5.72
N VAL A 126 -7.37 -0.76 4.39
CA VAL A 126 -8.37 -0.15 3.51
C VAL A 126 -9.31 -1.24 3.02
N SER A 127 -10.61 -0.96 3.04
CA SER A 127 -11.63 -1.81 2.43
C SER A 127 -11.75 -1.48 0.96
N HIS A 128 -11.82 -2.50 0.10
CA HIS A 128 -11.93 -2.32 -1.36
C HIS A 128 -13.26 -2.84 -1.88
N PRO A 129 -13.86 -2.17 -2.89
CA PRO A 129 -15.05 -2.69 -3.54
C PRO A 129 -14.73 -3.96 -4.33
N ARG A 130 -15.75 -4.81 -4.49
CA ARG A 130 -15.69 -5.93 -5.43
C ARG A 130 -15.70 -5.39 -6.86
N THR A 131 -14.81 -5.92 -7.70
CA THR A 131 -14.66 -5.59 -9.12
C THR A 131 -14.75 -6.79 -10.04
N LEU A 132 -14.68 -8.02 -9.49
CA LEU A 132 -14.85 -9.28 -10.22
C LEU A 132 -16.07 -10.04 -9.71
N GLU A 133 -16.77 -10.70 -10.65
CA GLU A 133 -17.83 -11.66 -10.34
C GLU A 133 -17.25 -13.08 -10.23
N GLY A 134 -17.78 -13.86 -9.29
CA GLY A 134 -17.42 -15.25 -9.03
C GLY A 134 -18.39 -15.92 -8.04
N ASP A 135 -18.39 -17.25 -8.00
CA ASP A 135 -19.17 -18.04 -7.05
C ASP A 135 -18.41 -18.21 -5.74
N ALA A 136 -18.85 -17.50 -4.69
CA ALA A 136 -18.21 -17.55 -3.38
C ALA A 136 -18.35 -18.93 -2.69
N VAL A 137 -19.37 -19.73 -3.01
CA VAL A 137 -19.55 -21.07 -2.43
C VAL A 137 -18.54 -22.03 -3.04
N ALA A 138 -18.39 -22.00 -4.37
CA ALA A 138 -17.33 -22.75 -5.04
C ALA A 138 -15.94 -22.29 -4.56
N GLY A 139 -15.76 -20.97 -4.41
CA GLY A 139 -14.52 -20.37 -3.92
C GLY A 139 -14.15 -20.79 -2.50
N GLU A 140 -15.14 -20.93 -1.62
CA GLU A 140 -14.95 -21.43 -0.26
C GLU A 140 -14.36 -22.83 -0.31
N GLN A 141 -14.94 -23.75 -1.08
CA GLN A 141 -14.44 -25.12 -1.18
C GLN A 141 -12.97 -25.15 -1.65
N LEU A 142 -12.66 -24.42 -2.73
CA LEU A 142 -11.29 -24.31 -3.24
C LEU A 142 -10.32 -23.75 -2.20
N TYR A 143 -10.76 -22.73 -1.45
CA TYR A 143 -9.96 -22.14 -0.38
C TYR A 143 -9.69 -23.14 0.75
N GLN A 144 -10.71 -23.89 1.17
CA GLN A 144 -10.58 -24.87 2.25
C GLN A 144 -9.61 -25.98 1.89
N GLU A 145 -9.69 -26.49 0.66
CA GLU A 145 -8.88 -27.63 0.19
C GLU A 145 -7.41 -27.24 -0.06
N HIS A 146 -7.15 -26.03 -0.55
CA HIS A 146 -5.83 -25.70 -1.09
C HIS A 146 -5.15 -24.48 -0.47
N CYS A 147 -5.89 -23.56 0.14
CA CYS A 147 -5.33 -22.31 0.65
C CYS A 147 -5.26 -22.28 2.18
N MET A 148 -6.26 -22.84 2.86
CA MET A 148 -6.45 -22.70 4.30
C MET A 148 -5.28 -23.23 5.13
N ALA A 149 -4.62 -24.30 4.68
CA ALA A 149 -3.49 -24.90 5.39
C ALA A 149 -2.41 -23.85 5.74
N CYS A 150 -2.13 -22.94 4.81
CA CYS A 150 -1.14 -21.88 4.97
C CYS A 150 -1.77 -20.53 5.28
N HIS A 151 -2.82 -20.11 4.55
CA HIS A 151 -3.44 -18.80 4.71
C HIS A 151 -4.45 -18.71 5.86
N ARG A 152 -4.64 -19.83 6.58
CA ARG A 152 -5.47 -19.99 7.78
C ARG A 152 -6.96 -19.87 7.50
N PHE A 153 -7.79 -20.28 8.46
CA PHE A 153 -9.26 -20.24 8.30
C PHE A 153 -9.82 -18.81 8.16
N ASN A 154 -9.05 -17.79 8.58
CA ASN A 154 -9.43 -16.38 8.58
C ASN A 154 -8.78 -15.57 7.46
N GLY A 155 -7.88 -16.16 6.65
CA GLY A 155 -7.21 -15.46 5.55
C GLY A 155 -6.06 -14.55 5.96
N HIS A 156 -5.68 -14.51 7.26
CA HIS A 156 -4.61 -13.64 7.75
C HIS A 156 -3.21 -14.17 7.46
N GLY A 157 -3.08 -15.45 7.09
CA GLY A 157 -1.78 -16.10 6.97
C GLY A 157 -1.10 -16.28 8.33
N GLU A 158 0.13 -16.78 8.31
CA GLU A 158 0.97 -16.94 9.50
C GLU A 158 2.44 -16.99 9.10
N LEU A 159 3.30 -16.35 9.89
CA LEU A 159 4.74 -16.28 9.60
C LEU A 159 5.39 -17.68 9.55
N VAL A 160 4.90 -18.63 10.36
CA VAL A 160 5.42 -20.01 10.38
C VAL A 160 5.28 -20.70 9.02
N PHE A 161 4.26 -20.35 8.23
CA PHE A 161 4.08 -20.86 6.87
C PHE A 161 4.65 -19.90 5.81
N ARG A 162 5.14 -18.74 6.23
CA ARG A 162 5.52 -17.60 5.36
C ARG A 162 4.39 -17.23 4.40
N SER A 163 3.15 -17.30 4.89
CA SER A 163 1.95 -16.93 4.15
C SER A 163 1.47 -15.56 4.64
N ALA A 164 1.32 -14.62 3.71
CA ALA A 164 0.80 -13.30 4.03
C ALA A 164 -0.73 -13.31 4.14
N SER A 165 -1.27 -12.25 4.73
CA SER A 165 -2.71 -11.97 4.70
C SER A 165 -3.18 -11.81 3.26
N LEU A 166 -4.29 -12.49 2.95
CA LEU A 166 -5.05 -12.31 1.72
C LEU A 166 -6.15 -11.26 1.90
N ASN A 167 -6.54 -10.98 3.15
CA ASN A 167 -7.54 -9.99 3.48
C ASN A 167 -6.97 -8.57 3.30
N GLY A 168 -7.80 -7.65 2.81
CA GLY A 168 -7.40 -6.25 2.56
C GLY A 168 -6.70 -6.02 1.21
N LEU A 169 -6.62 -7.05 0.37
CA LEU A 169 -6.15 -6.94 -1.01
C LEU A 169 -7.32 -6.83 -1.97
N GLN A 170 -7.12 -6.13 -3.09
CA GLN A 170 -8.13 -6.05 -4.13
C GLN A 170 -8.30 -7.38 -4.87
N ASP A 171 -9.53 -7.71 -5.23
CA ASP A 171 -9.87 -8.95 -5.95
C ASP A 171 -9.15 -9.07 -7.30
N TRP A 172 -9.06 -7.98 -8.08
CA TRP A 172 -8.33 -7.95 -9.35
C TRP A 172 -6.84 -8.23 -9.16
N TYR A 173 -6.25 -7.78 -8.04
CA TYR A 173 -4.84 -8.01 -7.76
C TYR A 173 -4.62 -9.46 -7.39
N VAL A 174 -5.43 -10.02 -6.48
CA VAL A 174 -5.30 -11.43 -6.08
C VAL A 174 -5.54 -12.34 -7.29
N PHE A 175 -6.55 -12.08 -8.11
CA PHE A 175 -6.80 -12.80 -9.37
C PHE A 175 -5.56 -12.81 -10.27
N HIS A 176 -4.93 -11.63 -10.47
CA HIS A 176 -3.72 -11.51 -11.26
C HIS A 176 -2.53 -12.26 -10.63
N GLN A 177 -2.36 -12.20 -9.31
CA GLN A 177 -1.26 -12.91 -8.64
C GLN A 177 -1.43 -14.43 -8.69
N LEU A 178 -2.66 -14.94 -8.53
CA LEU A 178 -2.97 -16.36 -8.73
C LEU A 178 -2.59 -16.80 -10.16
N GLY A 179 -2.94 -15.99 -11.16
CA GLY A 179 -2.54 -16.20 -12.55
C GLY A 179 -1.02 -16.20 -12.75
N ASN A 180 -0.30 -15.25 -12.13
CA ASN A 180 1.17 -15.17 -12.24
C ASN A 180 1.87 -16.37 -11.61
N PHE A 181 1.41 -16.84 -10.44
CA PHE A 181 1.96 -18.05 -9.82
C PHE A 181 1.64 -19.29 -10.66
N GLN A 182 0.40 -19.43 -11.12
CA GLN A 182 -0.02 -20.58 -11.92
C GLN A 182 0.79 -20.72 -13.21
N GLN A 183 1.07 -19.60 -13.89
CA GLN A 183 1.89 -19.56 -15.11
C GLN A 183 3.40 -19.58 -14.85
N GLY A 184 3.83 -19.51 -13.58
CA GLY A 184 5.25 -19.41 -13.25
C GLY A 184 5.88 -18.07 -13.65
N ILE A 185 5.10 -17.01 -13.78
CA ILE A 185 5.60 -15.63 -13.93
C ILE A 185 6.11 -15.11 -12.57
N ARG A 186 5.53 -15.58 -11.46
CA ARG A 186 5.97 -15.33 -10.08
C ARG A 186 6.33 -16.67 -9.41
N GLY A 187 7.37 -16.70 -8.59
CA GLY A 187 7.87 -17.94 -7.97
C GLY A 187 8.70 -18.82 -8.90
N TYR A 188 9.26 -18.24 -9.97
CA TYR A 188 10.09 -18.96 -10.95
C TYR A 188 11.55 -19.07 -10.52
N HIS A 189 12.04 -18.12 -9.71
CA HIS A 189 13.43 -18.06 -9.28
C HIS A 189 13.74 -19.20 -8.30
N ALA A 190 14.90 -19.84 -8.46
CA ALA A 190 15.28 -21.02 -7.67
C ALA A 190 15.31 -20.76 -6.15
N GLU A 191 15.68 -19.54 -5.75
CA GLU A 191 15.73 -19.11 -4.35
C GLU A 191 14.39 -18.58 -3.81
N ASP A 192 13.33 -18.46 -4.64
CA ASP A 192 12.01 -18.03 -4.18
C ASP A 192 11.19 -19.22 -3.67
N GLU A 193 11.59 -19.78 -2.51
CA GLU A 193 10.93 -20.95 -1.94
C GLU A 193 9.44 -20.74 -1.66
N SER A 194 9.06 -19.59 -1.08
CA SER A 194 7.66 -19.29 -0.79
C SER A 194 6.86 -19.09 -2.08
N GLY A 195 7.46 -18.50 -3.11
CA GLY A 195 6.86 -18.42 -4.44
C GLY A 195 6.70 -19.80 -5.09
N ALA A 196 7.70 -20.68 -5.00
CA ALA A 196 7.61 -22.05 -5.50
C ALA A 196 6.52 -22.87 -4.79
N LYS A 197 6.32 -22.66 -3.48
CA LYS A 197 5.17 -23.23 -2.74
C LYS A 197 3.85 -22.72 -3.30
N MET A 198 3.73 -21.40 -3.52
CA MET A 198 2.50 -20.84 -4.10
C MET A 198 2.22 -21.35 -5.51
N ARG A 199 3.24 -21.51 -6.36
CA ARG A 199 3.07 -22.12 -7.70
C ARG A 199 2.46 -23.51 -7.63
N LYS A 200 2.94 -24.36 -6.71
CA LYS A 200 2.38 -25.69 -6.48
C LYS A 200 0.94 -25.59 -5.96
N ALA A 201 0.72 -24.72 -4.97
CA ALA A 201 -0.59 -24.52 -4.35
C ALA A 201 -1.66 -24.09 -5.36
N VAL A 202 -1.33 -23.26 -6.36
CA VAL A 202 -2.31 -22.76 -7.34
C VAL A 202 -2.32 -23.52 -8.67
N SER A 203 -1.53 -24.58 -8.80
CA SER A 203 -1.36 -25.31 -10.07
C SER A 203 -2.66 -25.89 -10.64
N TYR A 204 -3.65 -26.15 -9.78
CA TYR A 204 -4.97 -26.66 -10.15
C TYR A 204 -5.93 -25.59 -10.67
N LEU A 205 -5.66 -24.29 -10.44
CA LEU A 205 -6.48 -23.15 -10.88
C LEU A 205 -6.28 -22.88 -12.38
N THR A 206 -6.63 -23.86 -13.20
CA THR A 206 -6.42 -23.85 -14.66
C THR A 206 -7.46 -23.00 -15.39
N ARG A 207 -8.62 -22.76 -14.77
CA ARG A 207 -9.70 -21.94 -15.33
C ARG A 207 -9.77 -20.60 -14.60
N ASP A 208 -10.00 -19.53 -15.35
CA ASP A 208 -10.18 -18.21 -14.76
C ASP A 208 -11.40 -18.13 -13.83
N GLN A 209 -12.43 -18.95 -14.07
CA GLN A 209 -13.57 -19.03 -13.17
C GLN A 209 -13.16 -19.49 -11.77
N GLU A 210 -12.27 -20.48 -11.64
CA GLU A 210 -11.82 -20.97 -10.33
C GLU A 210 -11.09 -19.88 -9.53
N LYS A 211 -10.27 -19.06 -10.22
CA LYS A 211 -9.60 -17.91 -9.60
C LYS A 211 -10.62 -16.85 -9.17
N ARG A 212 -11.65 -16.59 -10.00
CA ARG A 212 -12.76 -15.66 -9.70
C ARG A 212 -13.55 -16.11 -8.48
N ASP A 213 -13.84 -17.39 -8.40
CA ASP A 213 -14.55 -18.00 -7.28
C ASP A 213 -13.75 -17.83 -5.98
N VAL A 214 -12.45 -18.15 -6.00
CA VAL A 214 -11.55 -17.95 -4.84
C VAL A 214 -11.54 -16.48 -4.40
N VAL A 215 -11.41 -15.51 -5.30
CA VAL A 215 -11.40 -14.09 -4.90
C VAL A 215 -12.78 -13.60 -4.42
N ALA A 216 -13.87 -14.15 -4.94
CA ALA A 216 -15.21 -13.87 -4.45
C ALA A 216 -15.39 -14.33 -2.99
N TRP A 217 -14.85 -15.51 -2.64
CA TRP A 217 -14.79 -15.99 -1.26
C TRP A 217 -13.90 -15.12 -0.36
N LEU A 218 -12.71 -14.73 -0.84
CA LEU A 218 -11.80 -13.88 -0.06
C LEU A 218 -12.42 -12.52 0.31
N ALA A 219 -13.30 -11.97 -0.54
CA ALA A 219 -14.04 -10.76 -0.21
C ALA A 219 -14.99 -10.95 0.99
N GLU A 220 -15.68 -12.10 1.07
CA GLU A 220 -16.51 -12.45 2.24
C GLU A 220 -15.65 -12.71 3.48
N LEU A 221 -14.50 -13.36 3.30
CA LEU A 221 -13.57 -13.66 4.38
C LEU A 221 -13.00 -12.38 5.00
N ALA A 222 -12.63 -11.40 4.17
CA ALA A 222 -12.15 -10.09 4.61
C ALA A 222 -13.21 -9.30 5.39
N ARG A 223 -14.49 -9.41 5.01
CA ARG A 223 -15.62 -8.81 5.75
C ARG A 223 -15.82 -9.48 7.11
N LYS A 224 -15.66 -10.80 7.19
CA LYS A 224 -15.81 -11.58 8.43
C LYS A 224 -14.63 -11.42 9.38
N PHE A 225 -13.42 -11.30 8.83
CA PHE A 225 -12.16 -11.21 9.56
C PHE A 225 -11.32 -10.02 9.08
N PRO A 226 -11.78 -8.77 9.33
CA PRO A 226 -11.05 -7.60 8.88
C PRO A 226 -9.65 -7.55 9.52
N VAL A 227 -8.65 -7.16 8.73
CA VAL A 227 -7.30 -6.90 9.25
C VAL A 227 -7.40 -5.67 10.13
N LYS A 228 -7.10 -5.82 11.43
CA LYS A 228 -7.07 -4.70 12.37
C LYS A 228 -5.71 -4.02 12.26
N LYS A 229 -5.70 -2.69 12.41
CA LYS A 229 -4.47 -1.93 12.61
C LYS A 229 -3.67 -2.60 13.75
N PRO A 230 -2.39 -2.93 13.57
CA PRO A 230 -1.54 -3.27 14.69
C PRO A 230 -1.62 -2.12 15.70
N ALA A 231 -1.79 -2.41 17.00
CA ALA A 231 -1.63 -1.37 18.01
C ALA A 231 -0.26 -0.71 17.75
N ALA A 232 -0.21 0.63 17.79
CA ALA A 232 1.03 1.37 17.56
C ALA A 232 2.14 0.70 18.38
N SER A 233 3.16 0.18 17.70
CA SER A 233 4.25 -0.51 18.38
C SER A 233 4.86 0.48 19.37
N THR A 234 4.76 0.17 20.66
CA THR A 234 5.51 0.88 21.71
C THR A 234 6.98 0.46 21.73
N ALA A 235 7.38 -0.50 20.88
CA ALA A 235 8.78 -0.83 20.71
C ALA A 235 9.48 0.37 20.05
N PRO A 236 10.54 0.91 20.67
CA PRO A 236 11.32 1.99 20.07
C PRO A 236 11.87 1.52 18.71
N PRO A 237 12.02 2.43 17.73
CA PRO A 237 12.65 2.10 16.46
C PRO A 237 13.98 1.40 16.75
N VAL A 238 14.17 0.24 16.13
CA VAL A 238 15.44 -0.48 16.23
C VAL A 238 16.45 0.42 15.54
N ARG A 239 17.25 1.14 16.32
CA ARG A 239 18.37 1.89 15.76
C ARG A 239 19.31 0.89 15.08
N PRO A 240 19.86 1.21 13.89
CA PRO A 240 20.88 0.38 13.27
C PRO A 240 21.97 0.11 14.30
N SER A 241 22.31 -1.16 14.49
CA SER A 241 23.35 -1.54 15.43
C SER A 241 24.65 -0.92 14.96
N THR A 242 25.38 -0.26 15.86
CA THR A 242 26.67 0.38 15.60
C THR A 242 27.81 -0.62 15.36
N LEU A 243 27.49 -1.85 14.92
CA LEU A 243 28.45 -2.92 14.69
C LEU A 243 29.08 -2.91 13.30
N ASP A 244 28.59 -2.08 12.36
CA ASP A 244 29.14 -1.96 11.00
C ASP A 244 30.23 -0.87 10.82
N THR A 245 30.73 -0.27 11.91
CA THR A 245 31.81 0.76 11.86
C THR A 245 33.17 0.27 12.39
N LEU A 246 33.48 -1.02 12.28
CA LEU A 246 34.77 -1.58 12.69
C LEU A 246 35.58 -2.17 11.52
N ASP A 247 35.46 -1.63 10.30
CA ASP A 247 36.22 -2.14 9.14
C ASP A 247 37.10 -1.08 8.42
N THR A 248 37.45 0.02 9.10
CA THR A 248 38.38 1.03 8.54
C THR A 248 39.50 1.43 9.50
N LEU A 249 40.16 0.48 10.13
CA LEU A 249 41.44 0.69 10.80
C LEU A 249 42.35 -0.55 10.63
N ASP A 250 42.82 -0.81 9.40
CA ASP A 250 43.97 -1.72 9.23
C ASP A 250 44.80 -1.40 7.97
N THR A 251 45.23 -0.15 7.81
CA THR A 251 46.35 0.21 6.92
C THR A 251 47.19 1.33 7.53
N LEU A 252 47.81 1.07 8.67
CA LEU A 252 48.99 1.81 9.14
C LEU A 252 49.95 0.82 9.82
N ASP A 253 50.52 -0.09 9.02
CA ASP A 253 51.75 -0.79 9.42
C ASP A 253 52.69 -0.93 8.23
N THR A 254 53.17 0.22 7.77
CA THR A 254 54.45 0.32 7.08
C THR A 254 55.23 1.44 7.74
N LEU A 255 56.34 1.10 8.37
CA LEU A 255 57.57 1.88 8.62
C LEU A 255 58.12 1.57 10.02
N ASP A 256 58.72 0.39 10.21
CA ASP A 256 60.05 0.31 10.84
C ASP A 256 60.60 -1.13 10.82
N LYS A 257 61.58 -1.37 9.95
CA LYS A 257 62.63 -2.41 10.13
C LYS A 257 63.68 -2.24 9.03
N ALA A 258 64.56 -1.27 9.23
CA ALA A 258 65.86 -1.21 8.58
C ALA A 258 66.95 -1.23 9.65
N SER A 259 67.60 -2.37 9.85
CA SER A 259 69.01 -2.41 10.28
C SER A 259 69.64 -3.78 9.97
N PRO A 260 70.83 -3.81 9.34
CA PRO A 260 71.52 -5.03 8.93
C PRO A 260 72.44 -5.56 10.03
N HIS A 261 72.38 -6.87 10.28
CA HIS A 261 73.36 -7.57 11.10
C HIS A 261 74.63 -7.88 10.28
N LYS A 262 75.78 -7.44 10.83
CA LYS A 262 77.14 -7.83 10.45
C LYS A 262 77.43 -9.30 10.76
N ASN A 263 78.21 -9.92 9.87
CA ASN A 263 79.21 -10.99 10.04
C ASN A 263 78.89 -12.21 10.93
N ARG A 264 78.86 -13.40 10.33
CA ARG A 264 80.03 -14.31 10.25
C ARG A 264 79.79 -15.44 9.25
#